data_AF-A0A6A3H0M1-F1
#
_entry.id   AF-A0A6A3H0M1-F1
#
_cell.length_a   1.000
_cell.length_b   1.000
_cell.length_c   1.000
_cell.angle_alpha   90.00
_cell.angle_beta   90.00
_cell.angle_gamma   90.00
#
_symmetry.space_group_name_H-M   'P 1'
#
loop_
_entity.id
_entity.type
_entity.pdbx_description
1 polymer ?
#
loop_
_entity_poly.entity_id
_entity_poly.type
_entity_poly.pdbx_seq_one_letter_code
_entity_poly.pdbx_strand_id
1 'polypeptide(L)'
;MTTGDKYKVEAADNEDWATEYQTEQKREREAHRWTNLFKPSVLGAFLAVVGRIVLWPLALLVVFTSTGYLSHGNVLILVDDSVYAFTEQDPTMAGGCTGCLGLNKVCLIKYSIFAQDALIGATAFKSFAGRAPDLSLYDFSTLSAEALELGEKLDAKGVYCQSGVNEWGSMTAGIAGSAQDILDVVDTLSLNIAPQFRRELEIAVAGKAPCESGWNIYTITRLFLYPTVKGSTKFASIPGIDFNVFPDYTECRPAQARARNKR
;
A
#
# COMPACT_ATOMS: atom_id res chain seq x y z
N MET A 1 -84.11 -72.21 -43.45
CA MET A 1 -85.34 -71.41 -43.61
C MET A 1 -85.70 -70.85 -42.25
N THR A 2 -85.98 -69.54 -42.19
CA THR A 2 -86.68 -68.77 -41.12
C THR A 2 -85.99 -68.75 -39.75
N THR A 3 -85.76 -67.63 -39.05
CA THR A 3 -86.34 -66.28 -39.11
C THR A 3 -85.39 -65.35 -38.34
N GLY A 4 -85.30 -64.08 -38.75
CA GLY A 4 -84.47 -63.10 -38.07
C GLY A 4 -85.05 -62.62 -36.74
N ASP A 5 -84.19 -62.08 -35.90
CA ASP A 5 -84.57 -61.10 -34.90
C ASP A 5 -83.52 -59.98 -34.77
N LYS A 6 -84.08 -58.79 -34.58
CA LYS A 6 -83.48 -57.48 -34.68
C LYS A 6 -82.58 -57.18 -33.48
N TYR A 7 -81.43 -56.55 -33.72
CA TYR A 7 -80.88 -55.62 -32.74
C TYR A 7 -80.74 -54.23 -33.35
N LYS A 8 -81.46 -53.31 -32.72
CA LYS A 8 -81.53 -51.88 -32.99
C LYS A 8 -80.12 -51.29 -32.89
N VAL A 9 -79.75 -50.49 -33.87
CA VAL A 9 -78.69 -49.49 -33.69
C VAL A 9 -79.33 -48.34 -32.93
N GLU A 10 -79.20 -48.36 -31.60
CA GLU A 10 -79.46 -47.19 -30.78
C GLU A 10 -78.26 -46.26 -30.94
N ALA A 11 -78.54 -45.05 -31.43
CA ALA A 11 -77.59 -43.96 -31.41
C ALA A 11 -77.31 -43.60 -29.95
N ALA A 12 -76.23 -44.16 -29.40
CA ALA A 12 -75.70 -43.78 -28.09
C ALA A 12 -74.55 -42.79 -28.30
N ASP A 13 -74.61 -41.71 -27.53
CA ASP A 13 -73.79 -40.50 -27.58
C ASP A 13 -72.32 -40.72 -27.92
N ASN A 14 -71.89 -40.06 -28.99
CA ASN A 14 -70.50 -39.98 -29.43
C ASN A 14 -69.72 -38.87 -28.71
N GLU A 15 -70.24 -38.34 -27.59
CA GLU A 15 -69.65 -37.22 -26.84
C GLU A 15 -68.80 -37.66 -25.62
N ASP A 16 -68.89 -38.90 -25.14
CA ASP A 16 -68.31 -39.24 -23.83
C ASP A 16 -66.84 -39.74 -23.86
N TRP A 17 -66.41 -40.37 -24.97
CA TRP A 17 -65.05 -40.90 -25.06
C TRP A 17 -63.98 -39.81 -25.13
N ALA A 18 -64.32 -38.64 -25.70
CA ALA A 18 -63.42 -37.52 -25.84
C ALA A 18 -63.20 -36.79 -24.50
N THR A 19 -64.25 -36.71 -23.67
CA THR A 19 -64.17 -36.19 -22.30
C THR A 19 -63.44 -37.14 -21.36
N GLU A 20 -63.68 -38.45 -21.48
CA GLU A 20 -62.96 -39.47 -20.71
C GLU A 20 -61.47 -39.50 -21.10
N TYR A 21 -61.13 -39.49 -22.39
CA TYR A 21 -59.76 -39.41 -22.86
C TYR A 21 -59.02 -38.13 -22.41
N GLN A 22 -59.70 -36.98 -22.41
CA GLN A 22 -59.10 -35.72 -21.94
C GLN A 22 -58.92 -35.68 -20.41
N THR A 23 -59.83 -36.28 -19.65
CA THR A 23 -59.70 -36.37 -18.19
C THR A 23 -58.60 -37.35 -17.80
N GLU A 24 -58.45 -38.45 -18.54
CA GLU A 24 -57.38 -39.43 -18.34
C GLU A 24 -56.00 -38.86 -18.71
N GLN A 25 -55.89 -38.12 -19.84
CA GLN A 25 -54.66 -37.38 -20.17
C GLN A 25 -54.31 -36.30 -19.12
N LYS A 26 -55.29 -35.62 -18.53
CA LYS A 26 -55.04 -34.69 -17.42
C LYS A 26 -54.51 -35.41 -16.19
N ARG A 27 -55.09 -36.56 -15.84
CA ARG A 27 -54.68 -37.38 -14.70
C ARG A 27 -53.27 -37.94 -14.87
N GLU A 28 -52.92 -38.45 -16.06
CA GLU A 28 -51.57 -38.93 -16.35
C GLU A 28 -50.54 -37.79 -16.35
N ARG A 29 -50.88 -36.61 -16.88
CA ARG A 29 -50.00 -35.43 -16.84
C ARG A 29 -49.78 -34.93 -15.41
N GLU A 30 -50.80 -34.95 -14.57
CA GLU A 30 -50.68 -34.58 -13.14
C GLU A 30 -49.86 -35.61 -12.36
N ALA A 31 -50.09 -36.91 -12.59
CA ALA A 31 -49.32 -38.00 -11.99
C ALA A 31 -47.83 -37.97 -12.41
N HIS A 32 -47.54 -37.69 -13.69
CA HIS A 32 -46.18 -37.54 -14.21
C HIS A 32 -45.47 -36.25 -13.76
N ARG A 33 -46.22 -35.17 -13.56
CA ARG A 33 -45.67 -33.89 -13.10
C ARG A 33 -45.18 -33.97 -11.65
N TRP A 34 -45.90 -34.68 -10.79
CA TRP A 34 -45.47 -34.90 -9.40
C TRP A 34 -44.33 -35.91 -9.26
N THR A 35 -44.35 -37.01 -10.02
CA THR A 35 -43.27 -38.02 -9.98
C THR A 35 -41.94 -37.51 -10.54
N ASN A 36 -41.95 -36.54 -11.45
CA ASN A 36 -40.72 -35.88 -11.93
C ASN A 36 -40.12 -34.87 -10.94
N LEU A 37 -40.93 -34.24 -10.08
CA LEU A 37 -40.46 -33.29 -9.06
C LEU A 37 -39.70 -33.98 -7.91
N PHE A 38 -40.01 -35.24 -7.62
CA PHE A 38 -39.37 -36.04 -6.56
C PHE A 38 -38.29 -36.99 -7.06
N LYS A 39 -37.83 -36.86 -8.32
CA LYS A 39 -36.68 -37.65 -8.78
C LYS A 39 -35.44 -37.27 -7.96
N PRO A 40 -34.67 -38.23 -7.43
CA PRO A 40 -33.47 -37.94 -6.64
C PRO A 40 -32.46 -37.09 -7.42
N SER A 41 -32.48 -37.14 -8.76
CA SER A 41 -31.69 -36.26 -9.63
C SER A 41 -32.11 -34.79 -9.59
N VAL A 42 -33.40 -34.47 -9.40
CA VAL A 42 -33.91 -33.09 -9.31
C VAL A 42 -33.58 -32.50 -7.93
N LEU A 43 -33.71 -33.30 -6.86
CA LEU A 43 -33.27 -32.90 -5.52
C LEU A 43 -31.75 -32.71 -5.45
N GLY A 44 -30.97 -33.58 -6.10
CA GLY A 44 -29.52 -33.44 -6.20
C GLY A 44 -29.10 -32.20 -6.99
N ALA A 45 -29.78 -31.90 -8.10
CA ALA A 45 -29.55 -30.69 -8.88
C ALA A 45 -29.91 -29.41 -8.10
N PHE A 46 -31.05 -29.42 -7.38
CA PHE A 46 -31.46 -28.29 -6.55
C PHE A 46 -30.48 -28.04 -5.40
N LEU A 47 -30.05 -29.10 -4.70
CA LEU A 47 -29.04 -28.99 -3.64
C LEU A 47 -27.69 -28.49 -4.18
N ALA A 48 -27.27 -28.94 -5.36
CA ALA A 48 -26.03 -28.48 -5.99
C ALA A 48 -26.10 -27.00 -6.40
N VAL A 49 -27.25 -26.55 -6.90
CA VAL A 49 -27.49 -25.15 -7.30
C VAL A 49 -27.58 -24.25 -6.06
N VAL A 50 -28.35 -24.63 -5.04
CA VAL A 50 -28.46 -23.87 -3.78
C VAL A 50 -27.12 -23.81 -3.05
N GLY A 51 -26.36 -24.90 -3.04
CA GLY A 51 -25.01 -24.94 -2.47
C GLY A 51 -24.07 -23.93 -3.12
N ARG A 52 -24.07 -23.84 -4.46
CA ARG A 52 -23.16 -22.96 -5.20
C ARG A 52 -23.64 -21.51 -5.29
N ILE A 53 -24.95 -21.27 -5.35
CA ILE A 53 -25.50 -19.92 -5.56
C ILE A 53 -25.81 -19.23 -4.24
N VAL A 54 -26.21 -19.97 -3.21
CA VAL A 54 -26.66 -19.38 -1.93
C VAL A 54 -25.63 -19.61 -0.84
N LEU A 55 -25.29 -20.87 -0.55
CA LEU A 55 -24.43 -21.19 0.58
C LEU A 55 -22.98 -20.70 0.38
N TRP A 56 -22.43 -20.85 -0.83
CA TRP A 56 -21.05 -20.43 -1.09
C TRP A 56 -20.84 -18.90 -1.02
N PRO A 57 -21.70 -18.05 -1.63
CA PRO A 57 -21.57 -16.60 -1.47
C PRO A 57 -21.84 -16.13 -0.04
N LEU A 58 -22.77 -16.75 0.69
CA LEU A 58 -22.99 -16.42 2.11
C LEU A 58 -21.79 -16.80 2.97
N ALA A 59 -21.19 -17.97 2.75
CA ALA A 59 -19.98 -18.39 3.44
C ALA A 59 -18.81 -17.42 3.14
N LEU A 60 -18.64 -17.01 1.88
CA LEU A 60 -17.67 -15.99 1.50
C LEU A 60 -17.96 -14.64 2.14
N LEU A 61 -19.23 -14.22 2.21
CA LEU A 61 -19.63 -12.97 2.85
C LEU A 61 -19.33 -13.00 4.36
N VAL A 62 -19.62 -14.13 5.03
CA VAL A 62 -19.25 -14.34 6.43
C VAL A 62 -17.74 -14.29 6.59
N VAL A 63 -16.96 -14.95 5.74
CA VAL A 63 -15.49 -14.87 5.77
C VAL A 63 -15.04 -13.42 5.56
N PHE A 64 -15.59 -12.68 4.59
CA PHE A 64 -15.21 -11.29 4.32
C PHE A 64 -15.60 -10.30 5.42
N THR A 65 -16.64 -10.58 6.20
CA THR A 65 -17.13 -9.71 7.29
C THR A 65 -16.56 -10.09 8.66
N SER A 66 -16.28 -11.38 8.91
CA SER A 66 -15.76 -11.89 10.18
C SER A 66 -14.25 -12.02 10.22
N THR A 67 -13.61 -12.19 9.05
CA THR A 67 -12.16 -12.18 8.92
C THR A 67 -11.78 -10.91 8.19
N GLY A 68 -10.68 -10.27 8.58
CA GLY A 68 -10.14 -9.06 7.94
C GLY A 68 -9.65 -9.29 6.49
N TYR A 69 -10.20 -10.26 5.77
CA TYR A 69 -9.84 -10.65 4.42
C TYR A 69 -9.95 -9.49 3.43
N LEU A 70 -10.96 -8.61 3.61
CA LEU A 70 -11.08 -7.37 2.85
C LEU A 70 -10.37 -6.17 3.51
N SER A 71 -10.03 -6.24 4.80
CA SER A 71 -9.34 -5.15 5.51
C SER A 71 -7.82 -5.17 5.34
N HIS A 72 -7.24 -6.30 4.93
CA HIS A 72 -5.80 -6.44 4.65
C HIS A 72 -5.48 -6.65 3.17
N GLY A 73 -6.50 -6.62 2.30
CA GLY A 73 -6.32 -6.54 0.86
C GLY A 73 -5.92 -5.13 0.42
N ASN A 74 -4.87 -4.55 1.02
CA ASN A 74 -4.34 -3.34 0.45
C ASN A 74 -3.65 -3.72 -0.86
N VAL A 75 -4.27 -3.35 -1.99
CA VAL A 75 -3.63 -3.33 -3.31
C VAL A 75 -2.39 -2.43 -3.31
N LEU A 76 -2.20 -1.63 -2.26
CA LEU A 76 -1.09 -0.72 -2.01
C LEU A 76 -0.43 -1.08 -0.67
N ILE A 77 0.89 -1.25 -0.65
CA ILE A 77 1.63 -1.47 0.61
C ILE A 77 1.29 -0.32 1.58
N LEU A 78 0.95 -0.63 2.84
CA LEU A 78 0.71 0.40 3.86
C LEU A 78 1.96 1.28 3.98
N VAL A 79 1.78 2.57 4.27
CA VAL A 79 2.91 3.49 4.41
C VAL A 79 3.92 3.00 5.45
N ASP A 80 3.44 2.42 6.55
CA ASP A 80 4.25 1.85 7.63
C ASP A 80 4.93 0.51 7.23
N ASP A 81 4.39 -0.18 6.22
CA ASP A 81 4.97 -1.40 5.64
C ASP A 81 5.79 -1.11 4.37
N SER A 82 5.90 0.17 3.98
CA SER A 82 6.64 0.58 2.79
C SER A 82 8.14 0.51 3.06
N VAL A 83 8.93 0.28 2.01
CA VAL A 83 10.40 0.32 2.11
C VAL A 83 10.94 1.72 2.50
N TYR A 84 10.08 2.74 2.46
CA TYR A 84 10.35 4.12 2.84
C TYR A 84 9.73 4.48 4.20
N ALA A 85 9.19 3.50 4.93
CA ALA A 85 8.68 3.71 6.27
C ALA A 85 9.83 4.10 7.20
N PHE A 86 9.58 5.08 8.06
CA PHE A 86 10.49 5.36 9.16
C PHE A 86 10.53 4.17 10.10
N THR A 87 11.74 3.77 10.47
CA THR A 87 11.98 2.80 11.53
C THR A 87 12.56 3.54 12.73
N GLU A 88 12.21 3.13 13.95
CA GLU A 88 12.80 3.71 15.17
C GLU A 88 14.32 3.51 15.26
N GLN A 89 14.89 2.66 14.40
CA GLN A 89 16.33 2.46 14.24
C GLN A 89 16.97 3.47 13.27
N ASP A 90 16.19 4.25 12.52
CA ASP A 90 16.76 5.22 11.57
C ASP A 90 17.61 6.29 12.27
N PRO A 91 17.24 6.84 13.44
CA PRO A 91 18.11 7.73 14.21
C PRO A 91 19.37 7.03 14.72
N THR A 92 19.34 5.70 14.97
CA THR A 92 20.54 4.96 15.40
C THR A 92 21.51 4.70 14.25
N MET A 93 21.06 4.85 13.01
CA MET A 93 21.91 4.87 11.81
C MET A 93 22.53 6.24 11.55
N ALA A 94 22.03 7.30 12.21
CA ALA A 94 22.65 8.62 12.23
C ALA A 94 23.79 8.65 13.27
N GLY A 95 25.02 8.75 12.79
CA GLY A 95 26.21 8.59 13.61
C GLY A 95 26.84 9.86 14.11
N GLY A 96 27.60 9.70 15.20
CA GLY A 96 28.55 10.70 15.64
C GLY A 96 29.44 11.16 14.49
N CYS A 97 29.81 12.43 14.53
CA CYS A 97 30.51 13.08 13.45
C CYS A 97 31.70 13.89 13.99
N THR A 98 32.87 13.28 13.98
CA THR A 98 34.14 13.98 14.26
C THR A 98 34.80 14.37 12.93
N GLY A 99 34.86 15.66 12.62
CA GLY A 99 35.52 16.18 11.42
C GLY A 99 34.70 16.10 10.11
N CYS A 100 33.43 15.69 10.19
CA CYS A 100 32.49 15.69 9.06
C CYS A 100 31.43 16.82 9.16
N LEU A 101 31.59 17.80 10.03
CA LEU A 101 30.72 18.98 10.05
C LEU A 101 31.16 19.97 8.97
N GLY A 102 30.20 20.58 8.28
CA GLY A 102 30.48 21.52 7.19
C GLY A 102 29.43 22.62 7.06
N LEU A 103 29.60 23.45 6.03
CA LEU A 103 28.62 24.46 5.66
C LEU A 103 27.37 23.81 5.03
N ASN A 104 26.20 24.37 5.28
CA ASN A 104 24.93 23.82 4.83
C ASN A 104 24.84 23.69 3.30
N LYS A 105 25.46 24.59 2.54
CA LYS A 105 25.54 24.44 1.07
C LYS A 105 26.18 23.13 0.61
N VAL A 106 27.07 22.53 1.42
CA VAL A 106 27.66 21.20 1.15
C VAL A 106 26.62 20.10 1.34
N CYS A 107 25.77 20.17 2.37
CA CYS A 107 24.67 19.22 2.52
C CYS A 107 23.64 19.41 1.40
N LEU A 108 23.30 20.65 1.03
CA LEU A 108 22.33 20.94 -0.02
C LEU A 108 22.75 20.35 -1.38
N ILE A 109 24.02 20.50 -1.77
CA ILE A 109 24.51 19.87 -3.02
C ILE A 109 24.54 18.34 -2.93
N LYS A 110 24.71 17.76 -1.73
CA LYS A 110 24.59 16.30 -1.52
C LYS A 110 23.16 15.80 -1.55
N TYR A 111 22.18 16.64 -1.28
CA TYR A 111 20.77 16.32 -1.47
C TYR A 111 20.32 16.55 -2.92
N SER A 112 20.90 17.51 -3.64
CA SER A 112 20.49 17.81 -5.02
C SER A 112 20.70 16.65 -5.99
N ILE A 113 21.61 15.71 -5.70
CA ILE A 113 21.84 14.50 -6.52
C ILE A 113 20.62 13.55 -6.54
N PHE A 114 19.71 13.66 -5.58
CA PHE A 114 18.46 12.92 -5.61
C PHE A 114 17.50 13.47 -6.67
N ALA A 115 17.65 14.75 -7.06
CA ALA A 115 16.73 15.43 -7.96
C ALA A 115 15.26 15.19 -7.57
N GLN A 116 14.52 14.38 -8.33
CA GLN A 116 13.13 13.99 -8.03
C GLN A 116 12.97 12.50 -7.64
N ASP A 117 14.09 11.78 -7.54
CA ASP A 117 14.13 10.38 -7.14
C ASP A 117 14.10 10.26 -5.62
N ALA A 118 13.25 9.36 -5.12
CA ALA A 118 13.21 9.02 -3.69
C ALA A 118 14.36 8.09 -3.26
N LEU A 119 15.02 7.46 -4.23
CA LEU A 119 16.10 6.51 -4.02
C LEU A 119 17.15 6.66 -5.10
N ILE A 120 18.42 6.62 -4.71
CA ILE A 120 19.55 6.55 -5.64
C ILE A 120 20.45 5.36 -5.33
N GLY A 121 21.25 4.93 -6.31
CA GLY A 121 22.20 3.84 -6.13
C GLY A 121 23.29 4.20 -5.11
N ALA A 122 23.62 3.26 -4.22
CA ALA A 122 24.62 3.48 -3.18
C ALA A 122 26.00 3.85 -3.73
N THR A 123 26.38 3.33 -4.90
CA THR A 123 27.66 3.67 -5.54
C THR A 123 27.72 5.12 -5.98
N ALA A 124 26.66 5.62 -6.62
CA ALA A 124 26.55 7.00 -7.07
C ALA A 124 26.63 7.97 -5.89
N PHE A 125 25.81 7.72 -4.85
CA PHE A 125 25.84 8.52 -3.63
C PHE A 125 27.21 8.48 -2.96
N LYS A 126 27.78 7.29 -2.72
CA LYS A 126 29.05 7.15 -2.01
C LYS A 126 30.21 7.88 -2.71
N SER A 127 30.25 7.85 -4.04
CA SER A 127 31.28 8.57 -4.81
C SER A 127 31.24 10.10 -4.62
N PHE A 128 30.08 10.64 -4.28
CA PHE A 128 29.85 12.07 -4.13
C PHE A 128 29.79 12.49 -2.65
N ALA A 129 28.94 11.83 -1.87
CA ALA A 129 28.72 12.11 -0.45
C ALA A 129 29.90 11.70 0.44
N GLY A 130 30.78 10.80 0.01
CA GLY A 130 32.00 10.44 0.73
C GLY A 130 33.08 11.52 0.73
N ARG A 131 32.94 12.57 -0.09
CA ARG A 131 33.87 13.71 -0.09
C ARG A 131 33.82 14.45 1.24
N ALA A 132 34.98 14.89 1.71
CA ALA A 132 35.11 15.74 2.89
C ALA A 132 34.29 17.03 2.73
N PRO A 133 33.94 17.73 3.82
CA PRO A 133 33.25 19.01 3.77
C PRO A 133 34.15 20.19 3.33
N ASP A 134 35.04 19.96 2.35
CA ASP A 134 35.89 20.97 1.73
C ASP A 134 35.21 21.54 0.49
N LEU A 135 35.04 22.86 0.45
CA LEU A 135 34.35 23.57 -0.62
C LEU A 135 35.00 23.40 -1.99
N SER A 136 36.32 23.16 -2.04
CA SER A 136 37.05 22.94 -3.30
C SER A 136 36.67 21.63 -4.01
N LEU A 137 36.00 20.71 -3.30
CA LEU A 137 35.58 19.40 -3.81
C LEU A 137 34.20 19.40 -4.47
N TYR A 138 33.52 20.54 -4.49
CA TYR A 138 32.14 20.66 -4.96
C TYR A 138 31.99 21.78 -5.99
N ASP A 139 31.16 21.52 -7.00
CA ASP A 139 30.73 22.52 -7.96
C ASP A 139 29.32 23.01 -7.63
N PHE A 140 29.26 24.15 -6.95
CA PHE A 140 28.01 24.74 -6.48
C PHE A 140 27.19 25.41 -7.59
N SER A 141 27.68 25.47 -8.84
CA SER A 141 26.87 26.01 -9.95
C SER A 141 25.64 25.15 -10.26
N THR A 142 25.59 23.93 -9.72
CA THR A 142 24.46 23.01 -9.81
C THR A 142 23.31 23.35 -8.87
N LEU A 143 23.55 24.20 -7.86
CA LEU A 143 22.51 24.69 -6.96
C LEU A 143 21.87 25.97 -7.52
N SER A 144 20.56 26.12 -7.27
CA SER A 144 19.87 27.37 -7.59
C SER A 144 20.31 28.50 -6.65
N ALA A 145 20.02 29.75 -7.05
CA ALA A 145 20.29 30.91 -6.19
C ALA A 145 19.54 30.81 -4.85
N GLU A 146 18.30 30.32 -4.88
CA GLU A 146 17.49 30.09 -3.69
C GLU A 146 18.12 29.05 -2.76
N ALA A 147 18.67 27.95 -3.32
CA ALA A 147 19.35 26.93 -2.53
C ALA A 147 20.65 27.47 -1.90
N LEU A 148 21.41 28.31 -2.61
CA LEU A 148 22.60 28.94 -2.05
C LEU A 148 22.24 29.91 -0.92
N GLU A 149 21.22 30.75 -1.11
CA GLU A 149 20.71 31.67 -0.10
C GLU A 149 20.18 30.92 1.13
N LEU A 150 19.47 29.81 0.94
CA LEU A 150 19.04 28.95 2.03
C LEU A 150 20.24 28.41 2.82
N GLY A 151 21.28 27.93 2.14
CA GLY A 151 22.51 27.46 2.79
C GLY A 151 23.12 28.52 3.70
N GLU A 152 23.24 29.75 3.23
CA GLU A 152 23.78 30.87 4.02
C GLU A 152 22.88 31.21 5.23
N LYS A 153 21.55 31.17 5.05
CA LYS A 153 20.59 31.38 6.15
C LYS A 153 20.70 30.30 7.22
N LEU A 154 20.83 29.03 6.82
CA LEU A 154 20.98 27.91 7.74
C LEU A 154 22.31 27.99 8.51
N ASP A 155 23.40 28.34 7.83
CA ASP A 155 24.70 28.57 8.45
C ASP A 155 24.65 29.72 9.48
N ALA A 156 23.98 30.83 9.14
CA ALA A 156 23.81 31.98 10.06
C ALA A 156 22.97 31.64 11.30
N LYS A 157 22.03 30.70 11.20
CA LYS A 157 21.24 30.17 12.32
C LYS A 157 21.99 29.15 13.17
N GLY A 158 23.15 28.65 12.70
CA GLY A 158 23.88 27.57 13.36
C GLY A 158 23.24 26.18 13.17
N VAL A 159 22.46 25.99 12.09
CA VAL A 159 21.92 24.68 11.72
C VAL A 159 23.06 23.75 11.35
N TYR A 160 23.08 22.53 11.90
CA TYR A 160 24.19 21.61 11.67
C TYR A 160 24.06 20.92 10.32
N CYS A 161 25.17 20.86 9.58
CA CYS A 161 25.33 20.02 8.41
C CYS A 161 26.40 18.96 8.67
N GLN A 162 25.99 17.70 8.64
CA GLN A 162 26.85 16.52 8.69
C GLN A 162 27.09 16.01 7.27
N SER A 163 28.36 15.90 6.89
CA SER A 163 28.80 15.70 5.52
C SER A 163 30.14 14.98 5.47
N GLY A 164 30.18 13.82 4.82
CA GLY A 164 31.40 13.03 4.65
C GLY A 164 31.26 11.66 5.29
N VAL A 165 32.34 11.15 5.88
CA VAL A 165 32.36 9.83 6.53
C VAL A 165 32.15 10.03 8.04
N ASN A 166 31.11 9.42 8.58
CA ASN A 166 30.82 9.45 10.02
C ASN A 166 31.71 8.46 10.80
N GLU A 167 31.58 8.43 12.13
CA GLU A 167 32.40 7.58 13.01
C GLU A 167 32.23 6.07 12.78
N TRP A 168 31.16 5.65 12.11
CA TRP A 168 30.91 4.26 11.73
C TRP A 168 31.42 3.90 10.34
N GLY A 169 32.12 4.82 9.68
CA GLY A 169 32.59 4.63 8.30
C GLY A 169 31.49 4.79 7.25
N SER A 170 30.30 5.24 7.64
CA SER A 170 29.18 5.47 6.73
C SER A 170 29.32 6.84 6.07
N MET A 171 29.05 6.90 4.76
CA MET A 171 29.01 8.17 4.03
C MET A 171 27.64 8.79 4.25
N THR A 172 27.62 10.00 4.78
CA THR A 172 26.41 10.64 5.28
C THR A 172 26.30 12.06 4.80
N ALA A 173 25.07 12.43 4.47
CA ALA A 173 24.58 13.80 4.41
C ALA A 173 23.40 13.90 5.39
N GLY A 174 23.44 14.90 6.26
CA GLY A 174 22.40 15.16 7.24
C GLY A 174 22.34 16.62 7.62
N ILE A 175 21.14 17.16 7.80
CA ILE A 175 20.91 18.52 8.31
C ILE A 175 20.07 18.40 9.57
N ALA A 176 20.51 19.04 10.66
CA ALA A 176 19.82 19.06 11.95
C ALA A 176 19.51 20.50 12.37
N GLY A 177 18.22 20.82 12.53
CA GLY A 177 17.72 22.17 12.81
C GLY A 177 16.28 22.15 13.34
N SER A 178 15.51 23.21 13.06
CA SER A 178 14.07 23.22 13.38
C SER A 178 13.24 22.50 12.31
N ALA A 179 11.98 22.17 12.62
CA ALA A 179 11.05 21.60 11.63
C ALA A 179 10.90 22.49 10.39
N GLN A 180 10.91 23.81 10.58
CA GLN A 180 10.82 24.77 9.47
C GLN A 180 12.07 24.73 8.61
N ASP A 181 13.26 24.67 9.22
CA ASP A 181 14.51 24.59 8.47
C ASP A 181 14.55 23.34 7.58
N ILE A 182 14.09 22.19 8.09
CA ILE A 182 14.02 20.95 7.31
C ILE A 182 12.96 21.04 6.20
N LEU A 183 11.80 21.64 6.46
CA LEU A 183 10.78 21.85 5.43
C LEU A 183 11.28 22.78 4.32
N ASP A 184 11.99 23.85 4.66
CA ASP A 184 12.58 24.79 3.70
C ASP A 184 13.59 24.07 2.79
N VAL A 185 14.41 23.16 3.32
CA VAL A 185 15.33 22.32 2.53
C VAL A 185 14.58 21.43 1.55
N VAL A 186 13.54 20.74 2.03
CA VAL A 186 12.72 19.84 1.21
C VAL A 186 12.06 20.61 0.07
N ASP A 187 11.49 21.77 0.35
CA ASP A 187 10.77 22.57 -0.65
C ASP A 187 11.72 23.22 -1.65
N THR A 188 12.83 23.81 -1.16
CA THR A 188 13.81 24.51 -2.02
C THR A 188 14.50 23.56 -3.00
N LEU A 189 14.82 22.34 -2.56
CA LEU A 189 15.42 21.32 -3.43
C LEU A 189 14.36 20.44 -4.12
N SER A 190 13.07 20.67 -3.85
CA SER A 190 11.97 19.85 -4.35
C SER A 190 12.17 18.34 -4.09
N LEU A 191 12.64 17.99 -2.89
CA LEU A 191 12.95 16.59 -2.54
C LEU A 191 11.69 15.74 -2.48
N ASN A 192 11.78 14.54 -3.05
CA ASN A 192 10.70 13.55 -3.03
C ASN A 192 10.68 12.81 -1.68
N ILE A 193 10.22 13.49 -0.63
CA ILE A 193 9.96 12.86 0.67
C ILE A 193 8.62 12.12 0.65
N ALA A 194 8.54 11.04 1.41
CA ALA A 194 7.30 10.32 1.57
C ALA A 194 6.20 11.22 2.20
N PRO A 195 4.93 11.15 1.75
CA PRO A 195 3.87 12.08 2.18
C PRO A 195 3.65 12.15 3.70
N GLN A 196 3.90 11.05 4.42
CA GLN A 196 3.84 11.01 5.88
C GLN A 196 4.86 11.95 6.53
N PHE A 197 6.10 11.99 6.01
CA PHE A 197 7.14 12.87 6.54
C PHE A 197 6.83 14.33 6.31
N ARG A 198 6.29 14.65 5.12
CA ARG A 198 5.82 16.00 4.82
C ARG A 198 4.75 16.41 5.83
N ARG A 199 3.79 15.53 6.08
CA ARG A 199 2.69 15.83 7.00
C ARG A 199 3.16 16.01 8.44
N GLU A 200 4.09 15.20 8.89
CA GLU A 200 4.68 15.30 10.23
C GLU A 200 5.47 16.60 10.41
N LEU A 201 6.26 16.99 9.40
CA LEU A 201 6.94 18.29 9.36
C LEU A 201 5.94 19.45 9.45
N GLU A 202 4.88 19.45 8.64
CA GLU A 202 3.85 20.50 8.66
C GLU A 202 3.18 20.64 10.04
N ILE A 203 2.90 19.51 10.71
CA ILE A 203 2.33 19.50 12.07
C ILE A 203 3.31 20.11 13.07
N ALA A 204 4.60 19.77 12.95
CA ALA A 204 5.64 20.29 13.82
C ALA A 204 5.90 21.78 13.59
N VAL A 205 5.96 22.23 12.34
CA VAL A 205 6.03 23.65 11.96
C VAL A 205 4.85 24.45 12.53
N ALA A 206 3.65 23.87 12.51
CA ALA A 206 2.46 24.49 13.10
C ALA A 206 2.47 24.52 14.65
N GLY A 207 3.53 24.04 15.31
CA GLY A 207 3.63 23.96 16.77
C GLY A 207 2.66 22.96 17.40
N LYS A 208 2.22 21.96 16.63
CA LYS A 208 1.23 20.95 17.05
C LYS A 208 1.84 19.57 17.29
N ALA A 209 3.17 19.48 17.32
CA ALA A 209 3.86 18.27 17.71
C ALA A 209 3.61 17.95 19.20
N PRO A 210 3.66 16.68 19.62
CA PRO A 210 3.49 16.26 21.01
C PRO A 210 4.47 16.93 22.00
N CYS A 211 5.67 17.26 21.54
CA CYS A 211 6.70 17.96 22.31
C CYS A 211 7.62 18.77 21.40
N GLU A 212 8.38 19.68 22.02
CA GLU A 212 9.43 20.46 21.35
C GLU A 212 10.65 19.56 21.10
N SER A 213 11.13 19.55 19.85
CA SER A 213 12.27 18.74 19.40
C SER A 213 12.91 19.43 18.20
N GLY A 214 14.23 19.29 18.06
CA GLY A 214 14.88 19.50 16.77
C GLY A 214 14.44 18.45 15.76
N TRP A 215 14.70 18.73 14.49
CA TRP A 215 14.35 17.91 13.35
C TRP A 215 15.55 17.69 12.46
N ASN A 216 15.59 16.50 11.89
CA ASN A 216 16.68 16.03 11.04
C ASN A 216 16.14 15.58 9.71
N ILE A 217 16.87 15.88 8.64
CA ILE A 217 16.86 15.10 7.41
C ILE A 217 18.19 14.37 7.34
N TYR A 218 18.16 13.06 7.08
CA TYR A 218 19.36 12.24 7.07
C TYR A 218 19.32 11.19 5.97
N THR A 219 20.43 11.03 5.27
CA THR A 219 20.59 9.98 4.25
C THR A 219 20.92 8.64 4.90
N ILE A 220 20.21 7.59 4.50
CA ILE A 220 20.34 6.25 5.09
C ILE A 220 20.71 5.28 3.98
N THR A 221 21.74 4.47 4.23
CA THR A 221 22.07 3.36 3.33
C THR A 221 21.20 2.17 3.69
N ARG A 222 20.38 1.70 2.75
CA ARG A 222 19.56 0.50 2.91
C ARG A 222 19.89 -0.57 1.87
N LEU A 223 19.61 -1.81 2.26
CA LEU A 223 19.68 -2.95 1.36
C LEU A 223 18.25 -3.31 0.92
N PHE A 224 17.90 -2.99 -0.33
CA PHE A 224 16.57 -3.24 -0.87
C PHE A 224 16.49 -4.67 -1.41
N LEU A 225 15.61 -5.47 -0.82
CA LEU A 225 15.37 -6.84 -1.23
C LEU A 225 14.29 -6.90 -2.33
N TYR A 226 14.55 -7.69 -3.36
CA TYR A 226 13.58 -7.94 -4.42
C TYR A 226 13.60 -9.42 -4.84
N PRO A 227 12.44 -10.01 -5.18
CA PRO A 227 12.39 -11.39 -5.62
C PRO A 227 13.06 -11.52 -7.00
N THR A 228 13.96 -12.49 -7.17
CA THR A 228 14.65 -12.70 -8.46
C THR A 228 13.73 -13.31 -9.52
N VAL A 229 12.64 -13.93 -9.09
CA VAL A 229 11.60 -14.54 -9.92
C VAL A 229 10.24 -14.32 -9.22
N LYS A 230 9.18 -14.06 -9.99
CA LYS A 230 7.82 -13.89 -9.46
C LYS A 230 7.43 -15.07 -8.55
N GLY A 231 7.06 -14.77 -7.30
CA GLY A 231 6.62 -15.77 -6.33
C GLY A 231 7.74 -16.58 -5.66
N SER A 232 9.01 -16.22 -5.86
CA SER A 232 10.14 -16.88 -5.19
C SER A 232 10.32 -16.39 -3.76
N THR A 233 10.73 -17.30 -2.87
CA THR A 233 11.23 -16.97 -1.52
C THR A 233 12.72 -16.61 -1.53
N LYS A 234 13.38 -16.64 -2.70
CA LYS A 234 14.77 -16.21 -2.86
C LYS A 234 14.81 -14.76 -3.31
N PHE A 235 15.48 -13.93 -2.52
CA PHE A 235 15.61 -12.50 -2.75
C PHE A 235 17.04 -12.17 -3.18
N ALA A 236 17.16 -11.29 -4.18
CA ALA A 236 18.39 -10.56 -4.42
C ALA A 236 18.30 -9.20 -3.70
N SER A 237 19.44 -8.53 -3.62
CA SER A 237 19.57 -7.28 -2.88
C SER A 237 20.28 -6.22 -3.71
N ILE A 238 19.76 -5.00 -3.71
CA ILE A 238 20.43 -3.82 -4.28
C ILE A 238 20.69 -2.83 -3.14
N PRO A 239 21.95 -2.37 -2.96
CA PRO A 239 22.23 -1.30 -2.03
C PRO A 239 21.74 0.04 -2.62
N GLY A 240 20.84 0.70 -1.92
CA GLY A 240 20.32 2.02 -2.27
C GLY A 240 20.49 3.00 -1.12
N ILE A 241 20.38 4.28 -1.44
CA ILE A 241 20.33 5.36 -0.45
C ILE A 241 18.98 6.04 -0.57
N ASP A 242 18.27 6.11 0.55
CA ASP A 242 17.12 6.98 0.75
C ASP A 242 17.49 8.09 1.75
N PHE A 243 16.54 8.98 2.03
CA PHE A 243 16.65 9.90 3.15
C PHE A 243 15.36 9.89 3.95
N ASN A 244 15.50 9.99 5.26
CA ASN A 244 14.38 10.09 6.18
C ASN A 244 14.40 11.41 6.91
N VAL A 245 13.20 11.84 7.29
CA VAL A 245 12.98 13.02 8.11
C VAL A 245 12.39 12.59 9.43
N PHE A 246 12.98 13.05 10.53
CA PHE A 246 12.57 12.64 11.87
C PHE A 246 12.94 13.69 12.92
N PRO A 247 12.17 13.78 14.02
CA PRO A 247 12.56 14.56 15.19
C PRO A 247 13.75 13.90 15.91
N ASP A 248 14.54 14.68 16.64
CA ASP A 248 15.60 14.17 17.55
C ASP A 248 15.05 13.11 18.52
N TYR A 249 13.85 13.38 19.04
CA TYR A 249 13.14 12.51 19.97
C TYR A 249 11.99 11.81 19.24
N THR A 250 12.09 10.50 19.09
CA THR A 250 11.08 9.68 18.39
C THR A 250 9.68 9.80 19.00
N GLU A 251 9.60 10.02 20.32
CA GLU A 251 8.37 10.28 21.07
C GLU A 251 7.70 11.63 20.70
N CYS A 252 8.46 12.58 20.15
CA CYS A 252 7.94 13.85 19.65
C CYS A 252 7.43 13.75 18.21
N ARG A 253 7.48 12.57 17.59
CA ARG A 253 6.87 12.35 16.28
C ARG A 253 5.36 12.53 16.40
N PRO A 254 4.73 13.42 15.61
CA PRO A 254 3.28 13.52 15.61
C PRO A 254 2.68 12.15 15.32
N ALA A 255 1.69 11.75 16.12
CA ALA A 255 0.86 10.63 15.72
C ALA A 255 0.29 11.03 14.35
N GLN A 256 0.69 10.33 13.29
CA GLN A 256 -0.02 10.40 12.01
C GLN A 256 -1.49 10.34 12.36
N ALA A 257 -2.32 11.20 11.76
CA ALA A 257 -3.74 11.19 11.98
C ALA A 257 -4.25 9.78 11.69
N ARG A 258 -4.23 8.93 12.71
CA ARG A 258 -4.65 7.55 12.65
C ARG A 258 -6.08 7.70 12.21
N ALA A 259 -6.38 7.30 10.98
CA ALA A 259 -7.72 6.92 10.62
C ALA A 259 -8.21 6.11 11.82
N ARG A 260 -9.20 6.68 12.49
CA ARG A 260 -9.46 6.51 13.90
C ARG A 260 -10.19 5.19 14.09
N ASN A 261 -9.65 4.08 13.61
CA ASN A 261 -10.14 2.74 13.89
C ASN A 261 -9.62 2.32 15.27
N LYS A 262 -10.13 3.00 16.29
CA LYS A 262 -10.22 2.42 17.62
C LYS A 262 -11.36 1.40 17.58
N ARG A 263 -10.97 0.12 17.60
CA ARG A 263 -11.70 -1.09 18.02
C ARG A 263 -13.07 -1.33 17.40
#